data_AF-A0A183HUR4-F1
#
_entry.id   AF-A0A183HUR4-F1
#
_cell.length_a   1.000
_cell.length_b   1.000
_cell.length_c   1.000
_cell.angle_alpha   90.00
_cell.angle_beta   90.00
_cell.angle_gamma   90.00
#
_symmetry.space_group_name_H-M   'P 1'
#
loop_
_entity.id
_entity.type
_entity.pdbx_description
1 polymer ?
#
loop_
_entity_poly.entity_id
_entity_poly.type
_entity_poly.pdbx_seq_one_letter_code
_entity_poly.pdbx_strand_id
1 'polypeptide(L)' 'MDDRGKFIYITSDELQAVAKFINQRGRVSKAELIEYSNKLIVLESQSAEHVPEVTGS' A
#
# COMPACT_ATOMS: atom_id res chain seq x y z
N MET A 1 12.52 -14.82 -8.67
CA MET A 1 11.07 -14.63 -8.86
C MET A 1 10.43 -15.32 -7.67
N ASP A 2 9.96 -14.58 -6.67
CA ASP A 2 9.48 -15.13 -5.40
C ASP A 2 7.99 -15.53 -5.51
N ASP A 3 7.66 -16.74 -5.05
CA ASP A 3 6.35 -17.42 -5.08
C ASP A 3 5.19 -16.69 -4.33
N ARG A 4 5.39 -15.44 -3.91
CA ARG A 4 4.41 -14.63 -3.17
C ARG A 4 4.24 -13.24 -3.76
N GLY A 5 4.35 -13.12 -5.09
CA GLY A 5 4.37 -11.86 -5.83
C GLY A 5 3.09 -11.02 -5.69
N LYS A 6 2.86 -10.42 -4.52
CA LYS A 6 1.98 -9.27 -4.37
C LYS A 6 2.72 -8.07 -4.92
N PHE A 7 2.40 -7.71 -6.15
CA PHE A 7 2.86 -6.45 -6.71
C PHE A 7 2.20 -5.32 -5.94
N ILE A 8 3.03 -4.48 -5.31
CA ILE A 8 2.56 -3.24 -4.72
C ILE A 8 2.50 -2.24 -5.86
N TYR A 9 1.30 -1.87 -6.28
CA TYR A 9 1.08 -0.78 -7.22
C TYR A 9 0.99 0.52 -6.43
N ILE A 10 1.83 1.48 -6.80
CA ILE A 10 1.76 2.85 -6.27
C ILE A 10 1.48 3.80 -7.42
N THR A 11 0.56 4.73 -7.21
CA THR A 11 0.33 5.82 -8.15
C THR A 11 1.40 6.90 -7.98
N SER A 12 1.59 7.71 -9.03
CA SER A 12 2.50 8.86 -8.97
C SER A 12 2.10 9.87 -7.89
N ASP A 13 0.80 9.98 -7.60
CA ASP A 13 0.29 10.89 -6.56
C ASP A 13 0.65 10.41 -5.15
N GLU A 14 0.48 9.12 -4.87
CA GLU A 14 0.90 8.50 -3.60
C GLU A 14 2.41 8.66 -3.38
N LEU A 15 3.21 8.45 -4.43
CA LEU A 15 4.66 8.68 -4.34
C LEU A 15 4.98 10.16 -4.07
N GLN A 16 4.26 11.10 -4.72
CA GLN A 16 4.39 12.53 -4.47
C GLN A 16 4.01 12.91 -3.03
N ALA A 17 2.96 12.31 -2.47
CA ALA A 17 2.52 12.56 -1.10
C ALA A 17 3.60 12.14 -0.09
N VAL A 18 4.22 10.96 -0.29
CA VAL A 18 5.35 10.49 0.52
C VAL A 18 6.56 11.43 0.38
N ALA A 19 6.89 11.88 -0.84
CA ALA A 19 7.98 12.82 -1.06
C ALA A 19 7.73 14.17 -0.37
N LYS A 20 6.52 14.73 -0.49
CA LYS A 20 6.14 15.99 0.20
C LYS A 20 6.24 15.84 1.71
N PHE A 21 5.76 14.73 2.26
CA PHE A 21 5.85 14.43 3.69
C PHE A 21 7.30 14.45 4.20
N ILE A 22 8.22 13.77 3.50
CA ILE A 22 9.64 13.72 3.87
C ILE A 22 10.27 15.11 3.79
N ASN A 23 10.00 15.86 2.71
CA ASN A 23 10.57 17.19 2.52
C ASN A 23 10.05 18.21 3.56
N GLN A 24 8.77 18.13 3.94
CA GLN A 24 8.17 19.05 4.92
C GLN A 24 8.65 18.78 6.35
N ARG A 25 8.82 17.51 6.74
CA ARG A 25 9.33 17.15 8.07
C ARG A 25 10.86 17.18 8.19
N GLY A 26 11.58 17.14 7.07
CA GLY A 26 13.03 17.06 7.05
C GLY A 26 13.54 15.68 7.45
N ARG A 27 14.04 15.53 8.69
CA ARG A 27 14.53 14.23 9.19
C ARG A 27 13.35 13.33 9.56
N VAL A 28 13.11 12.31 8.76
CA VAL A 28 12.08 11.30 9.02
C VAL A 28 12.72 9.97 9.35
N SER A 29 12.30 9.36 10.46
CA SER A 29 12.77 8.03 10.87
C SER A 29 11.96 6.94 10.14
N LYS A 30 12.55 5.74 10.03
CA LYS A 30 11.84 4.60 9.43
C LYS A 30 10.53 4.26 10.14
N ALA A 31 10.49 4.38 11.47
CA ALA A 31 9.27 4.17 12.26
C ALA A 31 8.16 5.18 11.90
N GLU A 32 8.50 6.47 11.83
CA GLU A 32 7.58 7.53 11.42
C GLU A 32 7.03 7.28 10.01
N LEU A 33 7.91 6.90 9.08
CA LEU A 33 7.49 6.55 7.72
C LEU A 33 6.48 5.39 7.72
N ILE A 34 6.73 4.31 8.45
CA ILE A 34 5.82 3.16 8.53
C ILE A 34 4.46 3.55 9.13
N GLU A 35 4.45 4.37 10.19
CA GLU A 35 3.22 4.83 10.81
C GLU A 35 2.38 5.68 9.85
N TYR A 36 3.02 6.60 9.13
CA TYR A 36 2.35 7.49 8.18
C TYR A 36 2.07 6.83 6.82
N SER A 37 2.80 5.80 6.42
CA SER A 37 2.61 5.11 5.14
C SER A 37 1.19 4.57 4.97
N ASN A 38 0.55 4.07 6.03
CA ASN A 38 -0.84 3.59 5.98
C ASN A 38 -1.85 4.72 5.70
N LYS A 39 -1.48 5.98 5.93
CA LYS A 39 -2.30 7.16 5.61
C LYS A 39 -1.95 7.77 4.24
N LEU A 40 -0.71 7.55 3.78
CA LEU A 40 -0.18 8.11 2.54
C LEU A 40 -0.40 7.19 1.33
N ILE A 41 -0.57 5.90 1.57
CA ILE A 41 -0.70 4.87 0.55
C ILE A 41 -1.90 4.02 0.95
N VAL A 42 -2.91 3.94 0.08
CA VAL A 42 -4.04 3.05 0.32
C VAL A 42 -3.63 1.68 -0.20
N LEU A 43 -3.05 0.85 0.67
CA LEU A 43 -2.98 -0.59 0.41
C LEU A 43 -4.38 -1.16 0.59
N GLU A 44 -5.25 -0.94 -0.40
CA GLU A 44 -6.41 -1.81 -0.56
C GLU A 44 -5.81 -3.18 -0.88
N SER A 45 -5.74 -4.03 0.15
CA SER A 45 -5.47 -5.43 -0.05
C SER A 45 -6.64 -5.94 -0.86
N GLN A 46 -6.53 -5.94 -2.19
CA GLN A 46 -7.31 -6.82 -3.04
C GLN A 46 -6.88 -8.24 -2.68
N SER A 47 -7.39 -8.68 -1.54
CA SER A 47 -7.52 -10.07 -1.18
C SER A 47 -8.53 -10.58 -2.19
N ALA A 48 -8.01 -11.08 -3.30
CA ALA A 48 -8.78 -11.77 -4.30
C ALA A 48 -9.36 -13.03 -3.65
N GLU A 49 -10.44 -12.91 -2.89
CA GLU A 49 -11.23 -14.06 -2.45
C GLU A 49 -12.65 -13.65 -2.04
N HIS A 50 -13.49 -13.43 -3.05
CA HIS A 50 -14.88 -13.84 -2.95
C HIS A 50 -15.19 -14.62 -4.21
N VAL A 51 -14.73 -15.88 -4.24
CA VAL A 51 -15.29 -16.86 -5.16
C VAL A 51 -16.75 -17.07 -4.72
N PRO A 52 -17.77 -16.72 -5.52
CA PRO A 52 -19.13 -17.12 -5.19
C PRO A 52 -19.14 -18.65 -5.21
N GLU A 53 -19.32 -19.24 -4.03
CA GLU A 53 -19.56 -20.66 -3.87
C GLU A 53 -20.79 -20.99 -4.72
N VAL A 54 -20.57 -21.70 -5.83
CA VAL A 54 -21.62 -22.30 -6.63
C VAL A 54 -22.26 -23.40 -5.77
N THR A 55 -23.21 -23.03 -4.91
CA THR A 55 -24.12 -23.99 -4.30
C THR A 55 -25.07 -24.45 -5.40
N GLY A 56 -24.67 -25.52 -6.07
CA GLY A 56 -25.58 -26.29 -6.91
C GLY A 56 -26.76 -26.77 -6.09
N SER A 57 -27.96 -26.56 -6.63
CA SER A 57 -29.18 -27.30 -6.35
C SER A 57 -30.08 -27.20 -7.57
#